data_AF-A0A430UEK2-F1
#
_entry.id   AF-A0A430UEK2-F1
#
_cell.length_a   1.000
_cell.length_b   1.000
_cell.length_c   1.000
_cell.angle_alpha   90.00
_cell.angle_beta   90.00
_cell.angle_gamma   90.00
#
_symmetry.space_group_name_H-M   'P 1'
#
loop_
_entity.id
_entity.type
_entity.pdbx_description
1 polymer ?
#
loop_
_entity_poly.entity_id
_entity_poly.type
_entity_poly.pdbx_seq_one_letter_code
_entity_poly.pdbx_strand_id
1 'polypeptide(L)'
;MLQLLVVNLHEPAQAPARGGAAYKPSRFNHFHTLLTGEKLAFNSLSGGLAVLDSEGWARYTALVKGEPLDPKNPVDQGLVEGRFIVPENFDELAYLKTLHLRQRYTTEAWSLTICPTIDCNFGCDYCFQRHRVSRMTEAVQAKLLEVFAQKAPRLSKFFVTWFGGEPTLAWDVVQRLSQGPHL
;
A
#
# COMPACT_ATOMS: atom_id res chain seq x y z
N MET A 1 -2.00 -18.82 -18.70
CA MET A 1 -2.24 -19.08 -17.26
C MET A 1 -1.57 -17.94 -16.49
N LEU A 2 -2.21 -16.77 -16.40
CA LEU A 2 -1.66 -15.65 -15.62
C LEU A 2 -2.10 -15.85 -14.17
N GLN A 3 -1.17 -16.31 -13.32
CA GLN A 3 -1.30 -16.20 -11.88
C GLN A 3 -1.16 -14.71 -11.53
N LEU A 4 -2.29 -14.06 -11.22
CA LEU A 4 -2.27 -12.78 -10.53
C LEU A 4 -1.76 -13.04 -9.10
N LEU A 5 -0.60 -12.47 -8.80
CA LEU A 5 -0.02 -12.43 -7.46
C LEU A 5 -1.03 -11.79 -6.51
N VAL A 6 -1.63 -12.63 -5.66
CA VAL A 6 -2.33 -12.18 -4.45
C VAL A 6 -1.27 -11.52 -3.57
N VAL A 7 -1.19 -10.18 -3.64
CA VAL A 7 -0.36 -9.42 -2.70
C VAL A 7 -1.05 -9.54 -1.35
N ASN A 8 -0.53 -10.46 -0.54
CA ASN A 8 -0.92 -10.67 0.85
C ASN A 8 -0.68 -9.39 1.67
N LEU A 9 -1.66 -8.49 1.69
CA LEU A 9 -1.79 -7.47 2.73
C LEU A 9 -2.25 -8.18 4.00
N HIS A 10 -1.27 -8.62 4.80
CA HIS A 10 -1.49 -9.21 6.13
C HIS A 10 -2.27 -8.24 7.03
N GLU A 11 -3.56 -8.52 7.23
CA GLU A 11 -4.10 -9.23 8.40
C GLU A 11 -5.56 -9.57 8.04
N PRO A 12 -5.99 -10.85 8.06
CA PRO A 12 -7.40 -11.15 8.00
C PRO A 12 -8.02 -10.47 9.22
N ALA A 13 -8.92 -9.52 9.00
CA ALA A 13 -9.77 -9.03 10.06
C ALA A 13 -10.40 -10.28 10.68
N GLN A 14 -10.05 -10.58 11.93
CA GLN A 14 -10.60 -11.73 12.63
C GLN A 14 -12.12 -11.62 12.53
N ALA A 15 -12.72 -12.57 11.82
CA ALA A 15 -14.16 -12.67 11.73
C ALA A 15 -14.68 -12.74 13.17
N PRO A 16 -15.59 -11.85 13.59
CA PRO A 16 -16.11 -11.87 14.95
C PRO A 16 -16.76 -13.23 15.19
N ALA A 17 -16.24 -13.96 16.17
CA ALA A 17 -16.79 -15.21 16.60
C ALA A 17 -18.06 -14.96 17.44
N ARG A 18 -19.15 -15.61 17.02
CA ARG A 18 -20.42 -15.88 17.72
C ARG A 18 -21.55 -14.85 17.53
N GLY A 19 -22.69 -15.38 17.08
CA GLY A 19 -23.90 -14.67 16.67
C GLY A 19 -23.90 -14.51 15.16
N GLY A 20 -24.95 -14.98 14.46
CA GLY A 20 -25.06 -14.83 13.01
C GLY A 20 -25.02 -13.34 12.65
N ALA A 21 -23.83 -12.83 12.34
CA ALA A 21 -23.65 -11.43 12.03
C ALA A 21 -24.43 -11.15 10.76
N ALA A 22 -25.37 -10.20 10.81
CA ALA A 22 -25.94 -9.64 9.60
C ALA A 22 -24.79 -9.04 8.78
N TYR A 23 -24.88 -9.17 7.47
CA TYR A 23 -23.90 -8.63 6.53
C TYR A 23 -24.58 -7.65 5.57
N LYS A 24 -23.82 -6.67 5.11
CA LYS A 24 -24.25 -5.66 4.13
C LYS A 24 -23.29 -5.62 2.93
N PRO A 25 -23.75 -5.15 1.76
CA PRO A 25 -22.84 -4.80 0.68
C PRO A 25 -21.85 -3.73 1.12
N SER A 26 -20.58 -3.92 0.77
CA SER A 26 -19.57 -2.88 0.94
C SER A 26 -19.91 -1.66 0.07
N ARG A 27 -19.69 -0.47 0.62
CA ARG A 27 -19.84 0.80 -0.09
C ARG A 27 -18.78 1.02 -1.17
N PHE A 28 -17.72 0.22 -1.15
CA PHE A 28 -16.56 0.32 -2.04
C PHE A 28 -16.61 -0.67 -3.20
N ASN A 29 -17.75 -1.35 -3.39
CA ASN A 29 -17.94 -2.24 -4.52
C ASN A 29 -18.17 -1.47 -5.83
N HIS A 30 -17.46 -1.90 -6.86
CA HIS A 30 -17.63 -1.50 -8.24
C HIS A 30 -17.87 -2.74 -9.09
N PHE A 31 -18.93 -2.72 -9.90
CA PHE A 31 -19.28 -3.82 -10.79
C PHE A 31 -19.28 -3.36 -12.24
N HIS A 32 -18.68 -4.16 -13.11
CA HIS A 32 -18.71 -3.97 -14.56
C HIS A 32 -19.18 -5.25 -15.24
N THR A 33 -19.99 -5.14 -16.30
CA THR A 33 -20.47 -6.32 -17.04
C THR A 33 -19.52 -6.63 -18.18
N LEU A 34 -18.98 -7.83 -18.21
CA LEU A 34 -18.10 -8.31 -19.27
C LEU A 34 -18.92 -8.64 -20.54
N LEU A 35 -18.23 -8.74 -21.68
CA LEU A 35 -18.86 -9.17 -22.94
C LEU A 35 -19.47 -10.58 -22.85
N THR A 36 -18.97 -11.41 -21.93
CA THR A 36 -19.49 -12.74 -21.61
C THR A 36 -20.81 -12.70 -20.82
N GLY A 37 -21.22 -11.54 -20.31
CA GLY A 37 -22.37 -11.36 -19.43
C GLY A 37 -22.07 -11.46 -17.93
N GLU A 38 -20.88 -11.96 -17.58
CA GLU A 38 -20.40 -12.06 -16.20
C GLU A 38 -20.12 -10.68 -15.58
N LYS A 39 -20.05 -10.59 -14.25
CA LYS A 39 -19.74 -9.35 -13.54
C LYS A 39 -18.30 -9.34 -13.07
N LEU A 40 -17.50 -8.40 -13.57
CA LEU A 40 -16.23 -8.04 -12.94
C LEU A 40 -16.52 -7.22 -11.69
N ALA A 41 -16.20 -7.77 -10.52
CA ALA A 41 -16.36 -7.15 -9.22
C ALA A 41 -15.01 -6.65 -8.71
N PHE A 42 -14.94 -5.38 -8.32
CA PHE A 42 -13.77 -4.76 -7.71
C PHE A 42 -14.17 -4.04 -6.43
N ASN A 43 -13.50 -4.35 -5.31
CA ASN A 43 -13.68 -3.64 -4.05
C ASN A 43 -12.51 -2.67 -3.83
N SER A 44 -12.78 -1.37 -3.85
CA SER A 44 -11.75 -0.34 -3.75
C SER A 44 -11.16 -0.15 -2.34
N LEU A 45 -11.75 -0.77 -1.31
CA LEU A 45 -11.22 -0.75 0.05
C LEU A 45 -10.21 -1.89 0.29
N SER A 46 -10.52 -3.12 -0.14
CA SER A 46 -9.65 -4.28 0.03
C SER A 46 -8.67 -4.49 -1.13
N GLY A 47 -8.98 -3.94 -2.31
CA GLY A 47 -8.34 -4.35 -3.56
C GLY A 47 -8.86 -5.70 -4.09
N GLY A 48 -9.92 -6.25 -3.50
CA GLY A 48 -10.53 -7.50 -3.93
C GLY A 48 -11.00 -7.43 -5.38
N LEU A 49 -10.65 -8.43 -6.17
CA LEU A 49 -11.00 -8.52 -7.59
C LEU A 49 -11.51 -9.92 -7.89
N ALA A 50 -12.71 -10.02 -8.46
CA ALA A 50 -13.33 -11.28 -8.80
C ALA A 50 -14.15 -11.17 -10.09
N VAL A 51 -14.31 -12.28 -10.79
CA VAL A 51 -15.34 -12.43 -11.82
C VAL A 51 -16.46 -13.25 -11.19
N LEU A 52 -17.66 -12.67 -11.17
CA LEU A 52 -18.87 -13.33 -10.71
C LEU A 52 -19.63 -13.82 -11.95
N ASP A 53 -19.70 -15.13 -12.08
CA ASP A 53 -20.58 -15.78 -13.02
C ASP A 53 -22.06 -15.62 -12.60
N SER A 54 -22.96 -16.30 -13.30
CA SER A 54 -24.39 -16.26 -12.98
C SER A 54 -24.70 -16.73 -11.56
N GLU A 55 -23.99 -17.73 -11.05
CA GLU A 55 -24.19 -18.27 -9.71
C GLU A 55 -23.68 -17.28 -8.65
N GLY A 56 -22.46 -16.77 -8.83
CA GLY A 56 -21.84 -15.79 -7.94
C GLY A 56 -22.62 -14.48 -7.87
N TRP A 57 -23.13 -13.98 -9.00
CA TRP A 57 -23.93 -12.77 -9.03
C TRP A 57 -25.31 -12.97 -8.39
N ALA A 58 -25.94 -14.12 -8.63
CA ALA A 58 -27.19 -14.49 -7.96
C ALA A 58 -26.99 -14.55 -6.45
N ARG A 59 -25.90 -15.19 -5.98
CA ARG A 59 -25.60 -15.29 -4.56
C ARG A 59 -25.31 -13.94 -3.92
N TYR A 60 -24.49 -13.10 -4.55
CA TYR A 60 -24.26 -11.72 -4.08
C TYR A 60 -25.58 -10.94 -3.95
N THR A 61 -26.44 -11.01 -4.97
CA THR A 61 -27.74 -10.30 -4.97
C THR A 61 -28.67 -10.83 -3.88
N ALA A 62 -28.64 -12.12 -3.59
CA ALA A 62 -29.40 -12.75 -2.52
C ALA A 62 -28.96 -12.23 -1.13
N LEU A 63 -27.64 -12.15 -0.88
CA LEU A 63 -27.09 -11.59 0.35
C LEU A 63 -27.46 -10.10 0.52
N VAL A 64 -27.43 -9.31 -0.57
CA VAL A 64 -27.85 -7.90 -0.55
C VAL A 64 -29.33 -7.75 -0.20
N LYS A 65 -30.18 -8.72 -0.54
CA LYS A 65 -31.60 -8.75 -0.17
C LYS A 65 -31.86 -9.24 1.25
N GLY A 66 -30.82 -9.60 2.01
CA GLY A 66 -30.92 -10.03 3.40
C GLY A 66 -30.98 -11.54 3.61
N GLU A 67 -30.66 -12.36 2.59
CA GLU A 67 -30.43 -13.78 2.85
C GLU A 67 -29.23 -13.98 3.78
N PRO A 68 -29.31 -14.95 4.70
CA PRO A 68 -28.20 -15.22 5.61
C PRO A 68 -26.99 -15.74 4.84
N LEU A 69 -25.82 -15.32 5.32
CA LEU A 69 -24.54 -15.86 4.88
C LEU A 69 -24.40 -17.31 5.35
N ASP A 70 -23.97 -18.19 4.46
CA ASP A 70 -23.59 -19.57 4.77
C ASP A 70 -22.05 -19.66 4.82
N PRO A 71 -21.45 -19.79 6.01
CA PRO A 71 -19.99 -19.88 6.15
C PRO A 71 -19.36 -21.10 5.46
N LYS A 72 -20.15 -22.10 5.06
CA LYS A 72 -19.67 -23.28 4.32
C LYS A 72 -19.75 -23.12 2.81
N ASN A 73 -20.46 -22.11 2.32
CA ASN A 73 -20.57 -21.84 0.89
C ASN A 73 -19.28 -21.16 0.39
N PRO A 74 -18.57 -21.74 -0.61
CA PRO A 74 -17.32 -21.16 -1.14
C PRO A 74 -17.49 -19.77 -1.75
N VAL A 75 -18.65 -19.48 -2.36
CA VAL A 75 -18.95 -18.16 -2.93
C VAL A 75 -19.07 -17.13 -1.82
N ASP A 76 -19.76 -17.44 -0.73
CA ASP A 76 -19.90 -16.55 0.41
C ASP A 76 -18.55 -16.26 1.07
N GLN A 77 -17.71 -17.29 1.21
CA GLN A 77 -16.34 -17.13 1.70
C GLN A 77 -15.55 -16.17 0.81
N GLY A 78 -15.57 -16.37 -0.51
CA GLY A 78 -14.90 -15.48 -1.46
C GLY A 78 -15.45 -14.05 -1.43
N LEU A 79 -16.76 -13.87 -1.26
CA LEU A 79 -17.40 -12.56 -1.14
C LEU A 79 -16.97 -11.82 0.14
N VAL A 80 -16.80 -12.54 1.26
CA VAL A 80 -16.31 -11.98 2.52
C VAL A 80 -14.82 -11.68 2.46
N GLU A 81 -14.01 -12.60 1.93
CA GLU A 81 -12.56 -12.43 1.77
C GLU A 81 -12.23 -11.23 0.87
N GLY A 82 -12.96 -11.10 -0.24
CA GLY A 82 -12.85 -9.94 -1.14
C GLY A 82 -13.43 -8.65 -0.55
N ARG A 83 -14.07 -8.68 0.63
CA ARG A 83 -14.86 -7.60 1.24
C ARG A 83 -15.97 -7.05 0.36
N PHE A 84 -16.48 -7.86 -0.58
CA PHE A 84 -17.68 -7.48 -1.34
C PHE A 84 -18.91 -7.42 -0.43
N ILE A 85 -18.93 -8.26 0.60
CA ILE A 85 -19.92 -8.25 1.66
C ILE A 85 -19.15 -8.09 2.98
N VAL A 86 -19.63 -7.21 3.86
CA VAL A 86 -18.97 -6.89 5.15
C VAL A 86 -19.96 -6.99 6.31
N PRO A 87 -19.51 -7.23 7.55
CA PRO A 87 -20.40 -7.24 8.71
C PRO A 87 -21.19 -5.93 8.83
N GLU A 88 -22.45 -6.02 9.26
CA GLU A 88 -23.34 -4.86 9.38
C GLU A 88 -22.77 -3.76 10.27
N ASN A 89 -22.12 -4.18 11.37
CA ASN A 89 -21.48 -3.32 12.35
C ASN A 89 -20.09 -2.79 11.92
N PHE A 90 -19.59 -3.17 10.75
CA PHE A 90 -18.33 -2.65 10.24
C PHE A 90 -18.53 -1.26 9.64
N ASP A 91 -17.91 -0.26 10.26
CA ASP A 91 -17.83 1.11 9.71
C ASP A 91 -16.57 1.22 8.85
N GLU A 92 -16.78 1.04 7.54
CA GLU A 92 -15.72 1.08 6.53
C GLU A 92 -15.01 2.45 6.47
N LEU A 93 -15.73 3.56 6.73
CA LEU A 93 -15.16 4.90 6.70
C LEU A 93 -14.31 5.18 7.94
N ALA A 94 -14.79 4.76 9.11
CA ALA A 94 -14.00 4.85 10.34
C ALA A 94 -12.73 4.01 10.26
N TYR A 95 -12.82 2.82 9.67
CA TYR A 95 -11.66 1.97 9.40
C TYR A 95 -10.64 2.66 8.48
N LEU A 96 -11.06 3.20 7.33
CA LEU A 96 -10.19 3.96 6.43
C LEU A 96 -9.55 5.17 7.10
N LYS A 97 -10.34 5.93 7.87
CA LYS A 97 -9.85 7.09 8.61
C LYS A 97 -8.77 6.68 9.61
N THR A 98 -8.96 5.56 10.29
CA THR A 98 -7.99 5.02 11.25
C THR A 98 -6.68 4.65 10.56
N LEU A 99 -6.74 3.94 9.43
CA LEU A 99 -5.57 3.60 8.63
C LEU A 99 -4.82 4.86 8.16
N HIS A 100 -5.54 5.85 7.64
CA HIS A 100 -4.96 7.11 7.19
C HIS A 100 -4.24 7.84 8.33
N LEU A 101 -4.88 7.97 9.49
CA LEU A 101 -4.29 8.65 10.65
C LEU A 101 -3.06 7.89 11.18
N ARG A 102 -3.13 6.55 11.24
CA ARG A 102 -1.99 5.70 11.62
C ARG A 102 -0.79 5.92 10.68
N GLN A 103 -1.01 5.93 9.37
CA GLN A 103 0.05 6.17 8.38
C GLN A 103 0.59 7.61 8.43
N ARG A 104 -0.27 8.60 8.67
CA ARG A 104 0.14 10.01 8.74
C ARG A 104 0.99 10.33 9.96
N TYR A 105 0.69 9.70 11.10
CA TYR A 105 1.30 10.03 12.39
C TYR A 105 2.26 8.97 12.92
N THR A 106 2.51 7.88 12.18
CA THR A 106 3.54 6.92 12.56
C THR A 106 4.92 7.60 12.60
N THR A 107 5.64 7.37 13.68
CA THR A 107 7.03 7.82 13.86
C THR A 107 8.03 6.67 13.79
N GLU A 108 7.54 5.45 13.53
CA GLU A 108 8.32 4.23 13.51
C GLU A 108 8.98 3.96 12.16
N ALA A 109 8.53 4.63 11.10
CA ALA A 109 9.10 4.51 9.76
C ALA A 109 9.56 5.87 9.26
N TRP A 110 10.75 5.92 8.67
CA TRP A 110 11.27 7.11 8.02
C TRP A 110 11.83 6.78 6.63
N SER A 111 11.29 7.44 5.61
CA SER A 111 11.83 7.42 4.25
C SER A 111 12.57 8.73 3.98
N LEU A 112 13.83 8.62 3.57
CA LEU A 112 14.71 9.75 3.32
C LEU A 112 15.25 9.68 1.89
N THR A 113 14.94 10.69 1.08
CA THR A 113 15.55 10.88 -0.24
C THR A 113 16.78 11.77 -0.10
N ILE A 114 17.94 11.26 -0.45
CA ILE A 114 19.22 11.96 -0.35
C ILE A 114 19.69 12.30 -1.76
N CYS A 115 20.13 13.54 -1.97
CA CYS A 115 20.71 14.01 -3.23
C CYS A 115 22.22 14.26 -3.04
N PRO A 116 23.09 13.27 -3.29
CA PRO A 116 24.54 13.43 -3.15
C PRO A 116 25.13 14.42 -4.15
N THR A 117 24.50 14.55 -5.32
CA THR A 117 24.92 15.42 -6.42
C THR A 117 23.75 15.67 -7.36
N ILE A 118 23.70 16.86 -7.97
CA ILE A 118 22.79 17.14 -9.10
C ILE A 118 23.51 17.08 -10.46
N ASP A 119 24.80 16.78 -10.43
CA ASP A 119 25.59 16.48 -11.62
C ASP A 119 25.14 15.16 -12.23
N CYS A 120 25.17 15.07 -13.56
CA CYS A 120 24.68 13.93 -14.32
C CYS A 120 25.54 13.71 -15.56
N ASN A 121 25.85 12.47 -15.87
CA ASN A 121 26.58 12.07 -17.08
C ASN A 121 25.64 11.75 -18.27
N PHE A 122 24.33 11.99 -18.13
CA PHE A 122 23.31 11.86 -19.17
C PHE A 122 22.54 13.18 -19.35
N GLY A 123 22.06 13.42 -20.57
CA GLY A 123 21.27 14.62 -20.94
C GLY A 123 19.85 14.27 -21.37
N CYS A 124 19.07 13.64 -20.49
CA CYS A 124 17.72 13.19 -20.80
C CYS A 124 16.77 14.38 -21.05
N ASP A 125 16.04 14.35 -22.17
CA ASP A 125 15.10 15.40 -22.61
C ASP A 125 13.85 15.52 -21.72
N TYR A 126 13.47 14.45 -21.02
CA TYR A 126 12.40 14.43 -20.03
C TYR A 126 12.85 14.81 -18.61
N CYS A 127 14.14 15.13 -18.39
CA CYS A 127 14.64 15.45 -17.07
C CYS A 127 14.29 16.88 -16.65
N PHE A 128 13.63 17.04 -15.50
CA PHE A 128 13.27 18.36 -14.96
C PHE A 128 14.42 19.06 -14.22
N GLN A 129 15.54 18.37 -13.97
CA GLN A 129 16.65 18.92 -13.19
C GLN A 129 17.52 19.84 -14.03
N ARG A 130 17.89 20.99 -13.46
CA ARG A 130 18.95 21.84 -14.01
C ARG A 130 20.30 21.33 -13.52
N HIS A 131 20.94 20.49 -14.34
CA HIS A 131 22.23 19.88 -14.02
C HIS A 131 23.33 20.94 -13.95
N ARG A 132 24.17 20.82 -12.92
CA ARG A 132 25.39 21.60 -12.72
C ARG A 132 26.35 20.78 -11.87
N VAL A 133 27.64 20.99 -12.03
CA VAL A 133 28.66 20.39 -11.17
C VAL A 133 28.45 20.89 -9.74
N SER A 134 27.91 20.02 -8.89
CA SER A 134 27.56 20.35 -7.50
C SER A 134 27.41 19.08 -6.68
N ARG A 135 28.18 18.99 -5.60
CA ARG A 135 28.21 17.83 -4.70
C ARG A 135 27.75 18.21 -3.30
N MET A 136 27.21 17.25 -2.57
CA MET A 136 26.83 17.42 -1.17
C MET A 136 28.08 17.66 -0.33
N THR A 137 28.10 18.78 0.41
CA THR A 137 29.24 19.14 1.25
C THR A 137 29.33 18.27 2.50
N GLU A 138 30.52 18.15 3.07
CA GLU A 138 30.75 17.40 4.31
C GLU A 138 29.91 17.94 5.47
N ALA A 139 29.73 19.27 5.55
CA ALA A 139 28.88 19.89 6.56
C ALA A 139 27.41 19.43 6.48
N VAL A 140 26.87 19.26 5.25
CA VAL A 140 25.51 18.73 5.05
C VAL A 140 25.45 17.25 5.42
N GLN A 141 26.46 16.46 5.05
CA GLN A 141 26.55 15.04 5.41
C GLN A 141 26.57 14.86 6.94
N ALA A 142 27.37 15.65 7.65
CA ALA A 142 27.45 15.61 9.11
C ALA A 142 26.10 15.97 9.75
N LYS A 143 25.42 17.01 9.26
CA LYS A 143 24.08 17.37 9.75
C LYS A 143 23.03 16.30 9.45
N LEU A 144 23.14 15.61 8.32
CA LEU A 144 22.25 14.49 8.00
C LEU A 144 22.43 13.33 8.98
N LEU A 145 23.68 12.97 9.31
CA LEU A 145 23.99 11.93 10.29
C LEU A 145 23.53 12.31 11.70
N GLU A 146 23.64 13.57 12.09
CA GLU A 146 23.12 14.08 13.38
C GLU A 146 21.60 13.90 13.46
N VAL A 147 20.86 14.31 12.42
CA VAL A 147 19.40 14.14 12.36
C VAL A 147 19.02 12.67 12.37
N PHE A 148 19.79 11.83 11.67
CA PHE A 148 19.57 10.38 11.69
C PHE A 148 19.76 9.80 13.09
N ALA A 149 20.85 10.13 13.79
CA ALA A 149 21.12 9.65 15.13
C ALA A 149 20.02 10.02 16.14
N GLN A 150 19.39 11.20 16.00
CA GLN A 150 18.28 11.62 16.85
C GLN A 150 16.99 10.82 16.59
N LYS A 151 16.75 10.38 15.35
CA LYS A 151 15.53 9.66 14.95
C LYS A 151 15.66 8.14 15.09
N ALA A 152 16.84 7.59 14.79
CA ALA A 152 17.11 6.16 14.68
C ALA A 152 16.59 5.32 15.85
N PRO A 153 16.70 5.72 17.14
CA PRO A 153 16.24 4.90 18.26
C PRO A 153 14.74 4.58 18.26
N ARG A 154 13.93 5.36 17.54
CA ARG A 154 12.46 5.18 17.46
C ARG A 154 12.01 4.49 16.17
N LEU A 155 12.94 4.26 15.24
CA LEU A 155 12.61 3.69 13.93
C LEU A 155 12.62 2.16 14.01
N SER A 156 11.52 1.54 13.59
CA SER A 156 11.47 0.12 13.24
C SER A 156 11.85 -0.11 11.78
N LYS A 157 11.70 0.91 10.92
CA LYS A 157 12.02 0.87 9.50
C LYS A 157 12.67 2.17 9.04
N PHE A 158 13.72 2.04 8.25
CA PHE A 158 14.40 3.17 7.62
C PHE A 158 14.66 2.86 6.15
N PHE A 159 14.23 3.77 5.27
CA PHE A 159 14.40 3.64 3.82
C PHE A 159 15.18 4.83 3.28
N VAL A 160 16.23 4.55 2.51
CA VAL A 160 17.00 5.58 1.82
C VAL A 160 16.78 5.45 0.32
N THR A 161 16.48 6.57 -0.33
CA THR A 161 16.48 6.69 -1.79
C THR A 161 17.62 7.61 -2.20
N TRP A 162 18.56 7.09 -2.98
CA TRP A 162 19.61 7.90 -3.61
C TRP A 162 19.03 8.54 -4.87
N PHE A 163 18.98 9.87 -4.86
CA PHE A 163 18.42 10.69 -5.93
C PHE A 163 19.43 11.76 -6.32
N GLY A 164 19.07 12.63 -7.26
CA GLY A 164 19.97 13.65 -7.80
C GLY A 164 20.05 13.53 -9.31
N GLY A 165 21.16 13.97 -9.89
CA GLY A 165 21.45 13.68 -11.29
C GLY A 165 21.80 12.21 -11.42
N GLU A 166 23.09 11.89 -11.48
CA GLU A 166 23.59 10.52 -11.34
C GLU A 166 24.25 10.36 -9.97
N PRO A 167 23.58 9.73 -8.97
CA PRO A 167 24.12 9.61 -7.61
C PRO A 167 25.47 8.89 -7.56
N THR A 168 25.74 7.98 -8.49
CA THR A 168 27.01 7.23 -8.55
C THR A 168 28.21 8.10 -8.90
N LEU A 169 28.01 9.31 -9.45
CA LEU A 169 29.09 10.30 -9.61
C LEU A 169 29.61 10.81 -8.26
N ALA A 170 28.85 10.66 -7.18
CA ALA A 170 29.25 10.97 -5.81
C ALA A 170 29.28 9.71 -4.92
N TRP A 171 29.84 8.62 -5.44
CA TRP A 171 29.88 7.32 -4.79
C TRP A 171 30.50 7.31 -3.40
N ASP A 172 31.58 8.07 -3.19
CA ASP A 172 32.22 8.28 -1.88
C ASP A 172 31.25 8.83 -0.83
N VAL A 173 30.35 9.75 -1.21
CA VAL A 173 29.32 10.30 -0.33
C VAL A 173 28.26 9.25 -0.02
N VAL A 174 27.82 8.51 -1.04
CA VAL A 174 26.87 7.40 -0.88
C VAL A 174 27.42 6.36 0.10
N GLN A 175 28.67 5.91 -0.11
CA GLN A 175 29.32 4.94 0.75
C GLN A 175 29.46 5.44 2.20
N ARG A 176 29.94 6.68 2.39
CA ARG A 176 30.09 7.28 3.73
C ARG A 176 28.75 7.30 4.48
N LEU A 177 27.70 7.79 3.83
CA LEU A 177 26.38 7.88 4.44
C LEU A 177 25.73 6.51 4.67
N SER A 178 26.03 5.51 3.84
CA SER A 178 25.57 4.12 4.04
C SER A 178 26.22 3.42 5.22
N GLN A 179 27.45 3.76 5.58
CA GLN A 179 28.17 3.15 6.71
C GLN A 179 27.77 3.76 8.07
N GLY A 180 27.16 4.95 8.07
CA GLY A 180 26.76 5.65 9.29
C GLY A 180 27.95 6.35 9.98
N PRO A 181 27.78 6.82 11.24
CA PRO A 181 28.76 7.64 11.95
C PRO A 181 30.02 6.89 12.47
N HIS A 182 30.52 5.91 11.72
CA HIS A 182 31.76 5.21 12.04
C HIS A 182 32.78 5.41 10.92
N LEU A 183 33.59 6.46 11.05
CA LEU A 183 35.00 6.60 10.65
C LEU A 183 35.56 7.87 11.31
#